data_AF-G9KBR6-F1
#
_entry.id   AF-G9KBR6-F1
#
_cell.length_a   1.000
_cell.length_b   1.000
_cell.length_c   1.000
_cell.angle_alpha   90.00
_cell.angle_beta   90.00
_cell.angle_gamma   90.00
#
_symmetry.space_group_name_H-M   'P 1'
#
loop_
_entity.id
_entity.type
_entity.pdbx_description
1 polymer ?
#
loop_
_entity_poly.entity_id
_entity_poly.type
_entity_poly.pdbx_seq_one_letter_code
_entity_poly.pdbx_strand_id
1 'polypeptide(L)'
;GPCVAASFTKKHLPLLRFIGDSAAPLSTNFDVVVIGGGHAGTEAAAAAARCGSRTLLLTHRVDTIGQMSCNPSFGGIGKGHLMREVDALDGLCSRICDQSGVHYKVLNRRKGPAVWGLRAQIDRKLYKQNMQKEILNTPLLTVQEGAVEDLILTEPEPEHTGKCRVSGVVLADGSTVHAESVVLTTGTFLRGVIVIGLETHPAGRLGDQPSIGLAQTLEKLGFVVGRLKTGTPPRIAKESINFSILNKQTPDNPSITR
;
A
#
# COMPACT_ATOMS: atom_id res chain seq x y z
N GLY A 1 8.65 -54.11 0.79
CA GLY A 1 7.18 -54.10 0.92
C GLY A 1 6.72 -52.66 0.87
N PRO A 2 5.71 -52.31 0.05
CA PRO A 2 5.58 -51.00 -0.58
C PRO A 2 4.91 -49.92 0.27
N CYS A 3 5.14 -48.68 -0.19
CA CYS A 3 4.50 -47.40 0.06
C CYS A 3 3.17 -47.37 0.83
N VAL A 4 3.09 -46.46 1.82
CA VAL A 4 1.85 -45.78 2.20
C VAL A 4 2.06 -44.29 1.97
N ALA A 5 1.48 -43.78 0.88
CA ALA A 5 1.41 -42.37 0.57
C ALA A 5 0.40 -41.70 1.51
N ALA A 6 0.86 -40.79 2.36
CA ALA A 6 -0.01 -39.92 3.14
C ALA A 6 -0.56 -38.81 2.22
N SER A 7 -1.82 -38.99 1.81
CA SER A 7 -2.60 -38.00 1.10
C SER A 7 -2.80 -36.75 1.97
N PHE A 8 -2.11 -35.66 1.63
CA PHE A 8 -2.39 -34.34 2.21
C PHE A 8 -3.67 -33.79 1.59
N THR A 9 -4.76 -33.91 2.32
CA THR A 9 -6.04 -33.24 2.03
C THR A 9 -5.86 -31.73 2.06
N LYS A 10 -6.10 -31.07 0.91
CA LYS A 10 -6.21 -29.62 0.79
C LYS A 10 -7.27 -29.10 1.76
N LYS A 11 -6.86 -28.33 2.77
CA LYS A 11 -7.78 -27.56 3.60
C LYS A 11 -8.40 -26.46 2.73
N HIS A 12 -9.71 -26.50 2.55
CA HIS A 12 -10.50 -25.46 1.90
C HIS A 12 -10.28 -24.11 2.60
N LEU A 13 -9.77 -23.12 1.87
CA LEU A 13 -9.98 -21.71 2.20
C LEU A 13 -11.46 -21.36 1.96
N PRO A 14 -12.08 -20.48 2.76
CA PRO A 14 -13.44 -20.05 2.53
C PRO A 14 -13.55 -19.28 1.20
N LEU A 15 -14.64 -19.53 0.47
CA LEU A 15 -14.94 -19.01 -0.86
C LEU A 15 -14.72 -17.49 -0.95
N LEU A 16 -13.85 -17.09 -1.88
CA LEU A 16 -13.91 -15.79 -2.54
C LEU A 16 -15.34 -15.58 -3.07
N ARG A 17 -15.98 -14.46 -2.72
CA ARG A 17 -17.18 -13.98 -3.42
C ARG A 17 -16.77 -13.52 -4.81
N PHE A 18 -16.67 -14.46 -5.75
CA PHE A 18 -16.73 -14.16 -7.17
C PHE A 18 -18.18 -13.85 -7.51
N ILE A 19 -18.43 -12.64 -7.99
CA ILE A 19 -19.71 -12.26 -8.58
C ILE A 19 -19.79 -12.99 -9.92
N GLY A 20 -20.66 -14.00 -9.98
CA GLY A 20 -21.03 -14.73 -11.19
C GLY A 20 -22.41 -14.26 -11.68
N ASP A 21 -22.45 -14.03 -13.00
CA ASP A 21 -23.51 -13.60 -13.92
C ASP A 21 -24.98 -13.45 -13.49
N SER A 22 -25.54 -12.38 -14.06
CA SER A 22 -26.96 -12.08 -14.33
C SER A 22 -27.75 -11.34 -13.24
N ALA A 23 -27.58 -10.02 -13.24
CA ALA A 23 -28.64 -9.03 -13.05
C ALA A 23 -28.14 -7.70 -13.66
N ALA A 24 -29.03 -6.86 -14.21
CA ALA A 24 -28.72 -5.52 -14.72
C ALA A 24 -27.74 -4.77 -13.80
N PRO A 25 -26.83 -3.91 -14.33
CA PRO A 25 -25.72 -3.39 -13.55
C PRO A 25 -26.27 -2.60 -12.36
N LEU A 26 -26.26 -3.25 -11.19
CA LEU A 26 -26.38 -2.56 -9.91
C LEU A 26 -25.21 -1.59 -9.93
N SER A 27 -25.49 -0.30 -10.13
CA SER A 27 -24.49 0.75 -10.04
C SER A 27 -23.84 0.60 -8.66
N THR A 28 -22.65 0.01 -8.62
CA THR A 28 -21.88 -0.18 -7.39
C THR A 28 -21.32 1.18 -7.02
N ASN A 29 -22.19 2.05 -6.51
CA ASN A 29 -21.82 3.35 -6.02
C ASN A 29 -21.11 3.14 -4.69
N PHE A 30 -19.86 3.57 -4.64
CA PHE A 30 -19.09 3.65 -3.41
C PHE A 30 -19.17 5.07 -2.86
N ASP A 31 -18.99 5.21 -1.57
CA ASP A 31 -18.91 6.54 -0.97
C ASP A 31 -17.48 7.07 -1.17
N VAL A 32 -16.47 6.18 -1.01
CA VAL A 32 -15.05 6.48 -1.21
C VAL A 32 -14.37 5.44 -2.10
N VAL A 33 -13.62 5.89 -3.10
CA VAL A 33 -12.67 5.07 -3.86
C VAL A 33 -11.25 5.45 -3.50
N VAL A 34 -10.43 4.48 -3.08
CA VAL A 34 -9.01 4.66 -2.82
C VAL A 34 -8.21 3.98 -3.93
N ILE A 35 -7.34 4.74 -4.58
CA ILE A 35 -6.50 4.26 -5.69
C ILE A 35 -5.10 3.93 -5.17
N GLY A 36 -4.77 2.64 -5.15
CA GLY A 36 -3.44 2.11 -4.85
C GLY A 36 -3.34 1.42 -3.50
N GLY A 37 -3.06 0.11 -3.49
CA GLY A 37 -2.85 -0.71 -2.27
C GLY A 37 -1.52 -0.51 -1.54
N GLY A 38 -0.92 0.68 -1.62
CA GLY A 38 0.31 1.02 -0.89
C GLY A 38 0.05 1.38 0.57
N HIS A 39 1.10 1.70 1.33
CA HIS A 39 0.99 2.05 2.76
C HIS A 39 -0.03 3.17 3.04
N ALA A 40 -0.05 4.21 2.20
CA ALA A 40 -1.01 5.30 2.35
C ALA A 40 -2.45 4.85 2.01
N GLY A 41 -2.62 4.05 0.95
CA GLY A 41 -3.93 3.59 0.52
C GLY A 41 -4.55 2.57 1.47
N THR A 42 -3.76 1.71 2.10
CA THR A 42 -4.25 0.79 3.13
C THR A 42 -4.78 1.53 4.36
N GLU A 43 -4.10 2.59 4.79
CA GLU A 43 -4.57 3.44 5.90
C GLU A 43 -5.82 4.22 5.52
N ALA A 44 -5.82 4.87 4.34
CA ALA A 44 -6.95 5.65 3.87
C ALA A 44 -8.22 4.79 3.68
N ALA A 45 -8.07 3.61 3.08
CA ALA A 45 -9.18 2.70 2.84
C ALA A 45 -9.77 2.17 4.15
N ALA A 46 -8.91 1.75 5.09
CA ALA A 46 -9.36 1.27 6.39
C ALA A 46 -9.96 2.40 7.24
N ALA A 47 -9.42 3.61 7.19
CA ALA A 47 -9.99 4.76 7.87
C ALA A 47 -11.40 5.10 7.33
N ALA A 48 -11.55 5.25 6.01
CA ALA A 48 -12.84 5.54 5.39
C ALA A 48 -13.89 4.47 5.71
N ALA A 49 -13.53 3.20 5.60
CA ALA A 49 -14.43 2.08 5.91
C ALA A 49 -14.87 2.07 7.38
N ARG A 50 -13.94 2.35 8.32
CA ARG A 50 -14.26 2.43 9.76
C ARG A 50 -15.10 3.64 10.13
N CYS A 51 -15.02 4.73 9.37
CA CYS A 51 -15.91 5.88 9.50
C CYS A 51 -17.33 5.60 8.94
N GLY A 52 -17.60 4.40 8.43
CA GLY A 52 -18.92 3.99 7.95
C GLY A 52 -19.13 4.15 6.44
N SER A 53 -18.11 4.57 5.69
CA SER A 53 -18.19 4.72 4.24
C SER A 53 -18.02 3.38 3.52
N ARG A 54 -18.92 3.07 2.58
CA ARG A 54 -18.71 1.97 1.63
C ARG A 54 -17.52 2.32 0.75
N THR A 55 -16.41 1.63 0.98
CA THR A 55 -15.11 1.99 0.43
C THR A 55 -14.67 0.92 -0.57
N LEU A 56 -14.16 1.36 -1.72
CA LEU A 56 -13.46 0.51 -2.67
C LEU A 56 -11.97 0.82 -2.67
N LEU A 57 -11.14 -0.18 -2.42
CA LEU A 57 -9.70 -0.11 -2.68
C LEU A 57 -9.38 -0.73 -4.04
N LEU A 58 -9.01 0.11 -5.00
CA LEU A 58 -8.52 -0.30 -6.31
C LEU A 58 -7.01 -0.46 -6.27
N THR A 59 -6.52 -1.57 -6.80
CA THR A 59 -5.07 -1.82 -6.92
C THR A 59 -4.78 -2.62 -8.17
N HIS A 60 -3.60 -2.46 -8.78
CA HIS A 60 -3.21 -3.32 -9.91
C HIS A 60 -3.22 -4.80 -9.53
N ARG A 61 -2.83 -5.13 -8.30
CA ARG A 61 -2.67 -6.50 -7.84
C ARG A 61 -2.92 -6.62 -6.34
N VAL A 62 -3.92 -7.42 -5.95
CA VAL A 62 -4.26 -7.66 -4.54
C VAL A 62 -3.09 -8.28 -3.79
N ASP A 63 -2.32 -9.15 -4.44
CA ASP A 63 -1.18 -9.83 -3.83
C ASP A 63 -0.02 -8.89 -3.47
N THR A 64 -0.03 -7.64 -3.94
CA THR A 64 0.97 -6.60 -3.65
C THR A 64 0.56 -5.60 -2.56
N ILE A 65 -0.65 -5.74 -2.01
CA ILE A 65 -1.11 -4.90 -0.89
C ILE A 65 -0.16 -5.05 0.30
N GLY A 66 0.28 -3.92 0.86
CA GLY A 66 1.25 -3.91 1.96
C GLY A 66 2.69 -4.25 1.56
N GLN A 67 3.02 -4.29 0.27
CA GLN A 67 4.39 -4.59 -0.19
C GLN A 67 5.38 -3.50 0.24
N MET A 68 6.35 -3.87 1.07
CA MET A 68 7.50 -3.04 1.41
C MET A 68 8.51 -3.05 0.25
N SER A 69 8.63 -1.94 -0.49
CA SER A 69 9.49 -1.87 -1.69
C SER A 69 10.95 -1.52 -1.37
N CYS A 70 11.18 -0.66 -0.38
CA CYS A 70 12.52 -0.16 -0.04
C CYS A 70 13.17 -0.94 1.12
N ASN A 71 13.30 -0.34 2.31
CA ASN A 71 13.95 -0.91 3.48
C ASN A 71 12.98 -1.84 4.24
N PRO A 72 13.38 -3.05 4.72
CA PRO A 72 12.55 -3.90 5.57
C PRO A 72 12.49 -3.36 7.02
N SER A 73 12.19 -2.07 7.20
CA SER A 73 12.12 -1.46 8.52
C SER A 73 11.11 -0.35 8.60
N PHE A 74 10.52 -0.19 9.77
CA PHE A 74 9.63 0.89 10.13
C PHE A 74 10.20 1.72 11.29
N GLY A 75 9.75 2.97 11.39
CA GLY A 75 10.22 3.90 12.40
C GLY A 75 11.59 4.53 12.09
N GLY A 76 12.27 4.98 13.15
CA GLY A 76 13.41 5.88 13.11
C GLY A 76 13.14 7.14 13.93
N ILE A 77 14.03 8.13 13.89
CA ILE A 77 13.93 9.34 14.73
C ILE A 77 12.60 10.08 14.47
N GLY A 78 12.33 10.51 13.23
CA GLY A 78 11.05 11.16 12.90
C GLY A 78 9.91 10.17 12.67
N LYS A 79 10.16 9.13 11.88
CA LYS A 79 9.12 8.15 11.49
C LYS A 79 8.52 7.40 12.66
N GLY A 80 9.28 7.17 13.73
CA GLY A 80 8.78 6.50 14.94
C GLY A 80 7.67 7.30 15.63
N HIS A 81 7.80 8.62 15.68
CA HIS A 81 6.77 9.51 16.22
C HIS A 81 5.51 9.49 15.36
N LEU A 82 5.66 9.70 14.05
CA LEU A 82 4.53 9.66 13.10
C LEU A 82 3.77 8.33 13.16
N MET A 83 4.48 7.21 13.33
CA MET A 83 3.84 5.92 13.47
C MET A 83 2.99 5.82 14.75
N ARG A 84 3.45 6.40 15.86
CA ARG A 84 2.69 6.42 17.12
C ARG A 84 1.51 7.37 17.06
N GLU A 85 1.63 8.48 16.34
CA GLU A 85 0.49 9.37 16.05
C GLU A 85 -0.57 8.66 15.20
N VAL A 86 -0.15 7.98 14.14
CA VAL A 86 -1.04 7.15 13.30
C VAL A 86 -1.71 6.06 14.13
N ASP A 87 -0.95 5.36 14.99
CA ASP A 87 -1.47 4.35 15.92
C ASP A 87 -2.50 4.91 16.92
N ALA A 88 -2.26 6.11 17.46
CA ALA A 88 -3.19 6.80 18.35
C ALA A 88 -4.52 7.17 17.65
N LEU A 89 -4.49 7.33 16.32
CA LEU A 89 -5.67 7.50 15.47
C LEU A 89 -6.24 6.16 14.96
N ASP A 90 -5.89 5.05 15.62
CA ASP A 90 -6.23 3.68 15.24
C ASP A 90 -5.70 3.29 13.84
N GLY A 91 -4.53 3.77 13.42
CA GLY A 91 -3.92 3.35 12.16
C GLY A 91 -3.47 1.88 12.17
N LEU A 92 -3.34 1.29 10.99
CA LEU A 92 -2.98 -0.12 10.83
C LEU A 92 -1.47 -0.37 10.99
N CYS A 93 -0.65 0.55 10.51
CA CYS A 93 0.79 0.38 10.30
C CYS A 93 1.53 -0.14 11.53
N SER A 94 1.33 0.49 12.69
CA SER A 94 2.02 0.14 13.95
C SER A 94 1.60 -1.24 14.46
N ARG A 95 0.29 -1.52 14.52
CA ARG A 95 -0.25 -2.83 14.89
C ARG A 95 0.26 -3.97 14.00
N ILE A 96 0.30 -3.76 12.68
CA ILE A 96 0.80 -4.76 11.72
C ILE A 96 2.33 -4.91 11.82
N CYS A 97 3.05 -3.83 12.11
CA CYS A 97 4.48 -3.90 12.41
C CYS A 97 4.74 -4.75 13.65
N ASP A 98 3.92 -4.66 14.70
CA ASP A 98 4.13 -5.40 15.94
C ASP A 98 3.93 -6.92 15.81
N GLN A 99 3.06 -7.31 14.88
CA GLN A 99 2.85 -8.72 14.50
C GLN A 99 3.97 -9.25 13.59
N SER A 100 4.78 -8.37 13.01
CA SER A 100 5.74 -8.70 11.93
C SER A 100 7.19 -8.32 12.27
N GLY A 101 7.43 -7.80 13.47
CA GLY A 101 8.73 -7.30 13.92
C GLY A 101 9.71 -8.41 14.28
N VAL A 102 10.96 -8.27 13.82
CA VAL A 102 12.04 -9.23 14.08
C VAL A 102 13.16 -8.65 14.95
N HIS A 103 13.32 -7.33 14.97
CA HIS A 103 14.35 -6.64 15.74
C HIS A 103 13.90 -5.24 16.08
N TYR A 104 13.98 -4.87 17.35
CA TYR A 104 13.54 -3.56 17.83
C TYR A 104 14.68 -2.82 18.52
N LYS A 105 14.73 -1.50 18.30
CA LYS A 105 15.76 -0.62 18.89
C LYS A 105 15.25 0.80 19.07
N VAL A 106 15.64 1.41 20.19
CA VAL A 106 15.48 2.86 20.38
C VAL A 106 16.74 3.59 19.94
N LEU A 107 16.60 4.41 18.91
CA LEU A 107 17.63 5.34 18.49
C LEU A 107 17.69 6.52 19.47
N ASN A 108 18.88 7.09 19.66
CA ASN A 108 19.12 8.21 20.58
C ASN A 108 18.73 7.94 22.05
N ARG A 109 18.77 6.68 22.50
CA ARG A 109 18.38 6.29 23.87
C ARG A 109 19.02 7.14 24.98
N ARG A 110 20.30 7.54 24.81
CA ARG A 110 21.05 8.34 25.79
C ARG A 110 20.70 9.84 25.80
N LYS A 111 19.93 10.35 24.84
CA LYS A 111 19.64 11.78 24.67
C LYS A 111 18.28 12.21 25.26
N GLY A 112 17.64 11.32 26.02
CA GLY A 112 16.36 11.57 26.69
C GLY A 112 15.12 11.26 25.81
N PRO A 113 13.95 11.04 26.44
CA PRO A 113 12.76 10.50 25.77
C PRO A 113 12.23 11.33 24.60
N ALA A 114 12.33 12.66 24.68
CA ALA A 114 11.80 13.58 23.67
C ALA A 114 12.43 13.43 22.27
N VAL A 115 13.60 12.79 22.18
CA VAL A 115 14.33 12.60 20.90
C VAL A 115 14.54 11.12 20.56
N TRP A 116 13.85 10.22 21.27
CA TRP A 116 13.92 8.79 21.02
C TRP A 116 13.32 8.43 19.67
N GLY A 117 14.05 7.66 18.87
CA GLY A 117 13.56 7.13 17.61
C GLY A 117 13.19 5.66 17.72
N LEU A 118 11.92 5.34 17.87
CA LEU A 118 11.45 3.95 17.87
C LEU A 118 11.65 3.35 16.47
N ARG A 119 12.37 2.24 16.37
CA ARG A 119 12.66 1.59 15.08
C ARG A 119 12.55 0.08 15.20
N ALA A 120 11.93 -0.53 14.19
CA ALA A 120 11.82 -1.98 14.05
C ALA A 120 12.30 -2.45 12.67
N GLN A 121 13.05 -3.54 12.62
CA GLN A 121 13.17 -4.35 11.40
C GLN A 121 11.97 -5.28 11.32
N ILE A 122 11.41 -5.39 10.12
CA ILE A 122 10.15 -6.07 9.87
C ILE A 122 10.37 -7.20 8.86
N ASP A 123 9.79 -8.37 9.13
CA ASP A 123 9.67 -9.43 8.14
C ASP A 123 8.68 -8.98 7.05
N ARG A 124 9.19 -8.83 5.82
CA ARG A 124 8.38 -8.35 4.69
C ARG A 124 7.21 -9.27 4.36
N LYS A 125 7.39 -10.58 4.50
CA LYS A 125 6.37 -11.57 4.16
C LYS A 125 5.26 -11.53 5.19
N LEU A 126 5.61 -11.53 6.48
CA LEU A 126 4.62 -11.43 7.56
C LEU A 126 3.86 -10.11 7.50
N TYR A 127 4.56 -8.99 7.28
CA TYR A 127 3.91 -7.69 7.15
C TYR A 127 2.89 -7.67 6.01
N LYS A 128 3.27 -8.17 4.83
CA LYS A 128 2.37 -8.27 3.68
C LYS A 128 1.14 -9.11 3.99
N GLN A 129 1.35 -10.30 4.58
CA GLN A 129 0.27 -11.24 4.91
C GLN A 129 -0.70 -10.67 5.95
N ASN A 130 -0.17 -10.05 7.01
CA ASN A 130 -0.98 -9.46 8.07
C ASN A 130 -1.74 -8.24 7.57
N MET A 131 -1.12 -7.37 6.75
CA MET A 131 -1.80 -6.23 6.14
C MET A 131 -2.92 -6.69 5.19
N GLN A 132 -2.66 -7.69 4.35
CA GLN A 132 -3.69 -8.25 3.47
C GLN A 132 -4.85 -8.84 4.24
N LYS A 133 -4.55 -9.59 5.30
CA LYS A 133 -5.57 -10.16 6.18
C LYS A 133 -6.43 -9.05 6.81
N GLU A 134 -5.81 -7.98 7.30
CA GLU A 134 -6.53 -6.86 7.91
C GLU A 134 -7.48 -6.19 6.90
N ILE A 135 -6.95 -5.81 5.73
CA ILE A 135 -7.70 -5.13 4.68
C ILE A 135 -8.87 -5.99 4.17
N LEU A 136 -8.63 -7.27 3.88
CA LEU A 136 -9.67 -8.16 3.34
C LEU A 136 -10.77 -8.51 4.35
N ASN A 137 -10.52 -8.34 5.64
CA ASN A 137 -11.49 -8.57 6.71
C ASN A 137 -12.09 -7.27 7.27
N THR A 138 -11.72 -6.11 6.73
CA THR A 138 -12.27 -4.83 7.18
C THR A 138 -13.71 -4.67 6.67
N PRO A 139 -14.72 -4.51 7.56
CA PRO A 139 -16.09 -4.28 7.14
C PRO A 139 -16.23 -3.03 6.26
N LEU A 140 -17.19 -3.04 5.33
CA LEU A 140 -17.44 -1.94 4.37
C LEU A 140 -16.31 -1.65 3.38
N LEU A 141 -15.20 -2.38 3.44
CA LEU A 141 -14.10 -2.28 2.50
C LEU A 141 -14.16 -3.40 1.46
N THR A 142 -14.34 -3.03 0.20
CA THR A 142 -14.20 -3.93 -0.94
C THR A 142 -12.83 -3.73 -1.58
N VAL A 143 -12.17 -4.81 -1.98
CA VAL A 143 -10.89 -4.75 -2.71
C VAL A 143 -11.10 -5.31 -4.10
N GLN A 144 -10.65 -4.59 -5.11
CA GLN A 144 -10.76 -4.99 -6.51
C GLN A 144 -9.44 -4.73 -7.25
N GLU A 145 -9.08 -5.67 -8.13
CA GLU A 145 -8.00 -5.47 -9.07
C GLU A 145 -8.45 -4.57 -10.22
N GLY A 146 -7.69 -3.53 -10.50
CA GLY A 146 -8.01 -2.54 -11.52
C GLY A 146 -6.98 -1.44 -11.58
N ALA A 147 -6.48 -1.17 -12.78
CA ALA A 147 -5.69 0.04 -13.06
C ALA A 147 -6.66 1.19 -13.31
N VAL A 148 -6.46 2.33 -12.65
CA VAL A 148 -7.25 3.54 -12.92
C VAL A 148 -6.51 4.40 -13.94
N GLU A 149 -7.20 4.74 -15.02
CA GLU A 149 -6.67 5.57 -16.11
C GLU A 149 -7.27 6.98 -16.15
N ASP A 150 -8.47 7.20 -15.61
CA ASP A 150 -9.06 8.54 -15.59
C ASP A 150 -9.98 8.78 -14.39
N LEU A 151 -10.34 10.04 -14.15
CA LEU A 151 -11.34 10.47 -13.18
C LEU A 151 -12.62 10.86 -13.92
N ILE A 152 -13.77 10.47 -13.37
CA ILE A 152 -15.06 10.99 -13.83
C ILE A 152 -15.29 12.31 -13.10
N LEU A 153 -15.42 13.39 -13.86
CA LEU A 153 -15.52 14.75 -13.35
C LEU A 153 -16.83 15.36 -13.85
N THR A 154 -17.49 16.16 -13.00
CA THR A 154 -18.59 17.01 -13.43
C THR A 154 -18.06 18.14 -14.32
N GLU A 155 -18.99 18.80 -15.01
CA GLU A 155 -18.66 20.04 -15.70
C GLU A 155 -18.09 21.07 -14.70
N PRO A 156 -17.16 21.94 -15.15
CA PRO A 156 -16.59 22.99 -14.32
C PRO A 156 -17.68 23.91 -13.76
N GLU A 157 -17.54 24.29 -12.49
CA GLU A 157 -18.46 25.24 -11.86
C GLU A 157 -18.43 26.60 -12.62
N PRO A 158 -19.59 27.15 -13.03
CA PRO A 158 -19.65 28.42 -13.77
C PRO A 158 -19.03 29.61 -13.01
N GLU A 159 -19.12 29.57 -11.68
CA GLU A 159 -18.66 30.63 -10.78
C GLU A 159 -17.20 30.46 -10.34
N HIS A 160 -16.58 29.29 -10.58
CA HIS A 160 -15.22 28.96 -10.17
C HIS A 160 -14.47 28.26 -11.31
N THR A 161 -13.83 29.05 -12.16
CA THR A 161 -13.07 28.56 -13.31
C THR A 161 -12.04 27.51 -12.89
N GLY A 162 -12.21 26.27 -13.38
CA GLY A 162 -11.31 25.15 -13.11
C GLY A 162 -11.67 24.27 -11.90
N LYS A 163 -12.76 24.56 -11.18
CA LYS A 163 -13.25 23.71 -10.09
C LYS A 163 -14.28 22.71 -10.61
N CYS A 164 -13.97 21.41 -10.51
CA CYS A 164 -14.87 20.31 -10.87
C CYS A 164 -15.08 19.39 -9.67
N ARG A 165 -16.23 18.70 -9.61
CA ARG A 165 -16.50 17.66 -8.63
C ARG A 165 -16.16 16.29 -9.22
N VAL A 166 -15.52 15.43 -8.45
CA VAL A 166 -15.32 14.03 -8.83
C VAL A 166 -16.61 13.23 -8.62
N SER A 167 -16.92 12.32 -9.55
CA SER A 167 -18.08 11.42 -9.48
C SER A 167 -17.72 9.94 -9.70
N GLY A 168 -16.42 9.64 -9.82
CA GLY A 168 -15.92 8.29 -9.97
C GLY A 168 -14.56 8.20 -10.65
N VAL A 169 -14.24 7.00 -11.12
CA VAL A 169 -13.00 6.66 -11.83
C VAL A 169 -13.30 5.81 -13.05
N VAL A 170 -12.40 5.87 -14.04
CA VAL A 170 -12.40 5.01 -15.23
C VAL A 170 -11.23 4.05 -15.14
N LEU A 171 -11.51 2.76 -15.26
CA LEU A 171 -10.49 1.72 -15.25
C LEU A 171 -9.86 1.55 -16.64
N ALA A 172 -8.70 0.88 -16.70
CA ALA A 172 -7.98 0.63 -17.95
C ALA A 172 -8.75 -0.24 -18.96
N ASP A 173 -9.72 -1.05 -18.50
CA ASP A 173 -10.61 -1.82 -19.37
C ASP A 173 -11.82 -1.02 -19.90
N GLY A 174 -11.89 0.28 -19.57
CA GLY A 174 -12.97 1.18 -19.94
C GLY A 174 -14.20 1.11 -19.02
N SER A 175 -14.22 0.21 -18.04
CA SER A 175 -15.29 0.18 -17.04
C SER A 175 -15.23 1.38 -16.10
N THR A 176 -16.38 1.78 -15.57
CA THR A 176 -16.51 2.93 -14.67
C THR A 176 -16.91 2.49 -13.27
N VAL A 177 -16.37 3.18 -12.27
CA VAL A 177 -16.78 3.03 -10.87
C VAL A 177 -17.16 4.39 -10.33
N HIS A 178 -18.41 4.54 -9.89
CA HIS A 178 -18.91 5.79 -9.34
C HIS A 178 -18.60 5.92 -7.85
N ALA A 179 -18.18 7.13 -7.46
CA ALA A 179 -17.91 7.46 -6.07
C ALA A 179 -18.13 8.94 -5.74
N GLU A 180 -18.47 9.23 -4.49
CA GLU A 180 -18.61 10.61 -4.02
C GLU A 180 -17.26 11.26 -3.73
N SER A 181 -16.23 10.48 -3.42
CA SER A 181 -14.87 10.95 -3.14
C SER A 181 -13.82 9.95 -3.63
N VAL A 182 -12.66 10.47 -4.03
CA VAL A 182 -11.54 9.67 -4.53
C VAL A 182 -10.25 10.06 -3.79
N VAL A 183 -9.52 9.06 -3.29
CA VAL A 183 -8.21 9.23 -2.64
C VAL A 183 -7.11 8.67 -3.55
N LEU A 184 -6.19 9.52 -3.98
CA LEU A 184 -5.08 9.14 -4.86
C LEU A 184 -3.85 8.73 -4.06
N THR A 185 -3.49 7.44 -4.10
CA THR A 185 -2.28 6.89 -3.46
C THR A 185 -1.43 6.08 -4.43
N THR A 186 -1.23 6.65 -5.62
CA THR A 186 -0.55 6.03 -6.78
C THR A 186 0.92 5.66 -6.52
N GLY A 187 1.54 6.15 -5.44
CA GLY A 187 2.90 5.81 -5.07
C GLY A 187 3.90 6.16 -6.18
N THR A 188 4.69 5.18 -6.61
CA THR A 188 5.71 5.35 -7.66
C THR A 188 5.18 5.09 -9.08
N PHE A 189 3.88 4.88 -9.25
CA PHE A 189 3.29 4.41 -10.51
C PHE A 189 2.95 5.54 -11.49
N LEU A 190 2.58 6.73 -10.99
CA LEU A 190 2.20 7.86 -11.83
C LEU A 190 3.38 8.32 -12.71
N ARG A 191 3.30 8.06 -14.03
CA ARG A 191 4.40 8.26 -15.00
C ARG A 191 5.75 7.72 -14.51
N GLY A 192 5.71 6.57 -13.81
CA GLY A 192 6.87 5.91 -13.24
C GLY A 192 7.88 5.49 -14.30
N VAL A 193 9.18 5.68 -14.01
CA VAL A 193 10.29 5.24 -14.85
C VAL A 193 11.36 4.64 -13.96
N ILE A 194 11.79 3.43 -14.29
CA ILE A 194 12.95 2.78 -13.67
C ILE A 194 14.20 3.17 -14.45
N VAL A 195 15.26 3.49 -13.72
CA VAL A 195 16.58 3.85 -14.26
C VAL A 195 17.62 2.89 -13.68
N ILE A 196 18.27 2.10 -14.52
CA ILE A 196 19.34 1.16 -14.15
C ILE A 196 20.56 1.46 -15.02
N GLY A 197 21.58 2.08 -14.43
CA GLY A 197 22.73 2.57 -15.20
C GLY A 197 22.30 3.58 -16.25
N LEU A 198 22.50 3.25 -17.53
CA LEU A 198 22.09 4.06 -18.68
C LEU A 198 20.74 3.63 -19.25
N GLU A 199 20.17 2.51 -18.79
CA GLU A 199 18.90 1.98 -19.28
C GLU A 199 17.73 2.60 -18.53
N THR A 200 16.66 2.90 -19.26
CA THR A 200 15.42 3.44 -18.71
C THR A 200 14.22 2.71 -19.28
N HIS A 201 13.29 2.33 -18.40
CA HIS A 201 12.07 1.62 -18.79
C HIS A 201 10.85 2.19 -18.05
N PRO A 202 9.70 2.40 -18.72
CA PRO A 202 8.46 2.81 -18.07
C PRO A 202 7.98 1.72 -17.11
N ALA A 203 7.87 2.05 -15.82
CA ALA A 203 7.45 1.13 -14.79
C ALA A 203 7.19 1.86 -13.47
N GLY A 204 6.14 1.47 -12.75
CA GLY A 204 5.89 1.96 -11.40
C GLY A 204 6.80 1.29 -10.36
N ARG A 205 6.95 -0.03 -10.50
CA ARG A 205 7.91 -0.89 -9.81
C ARG A 205 8.39 -1.95 -10.79
N LEU A 206 9.45 -2.68 -10.43
CA LEU A 206 10.00 -3.70 -11.33
C LEU A 206 8.93 -4.75 -11.66
N GLY A 207 8.53 -4.81 -12.93
CA GLY A 207 7.48 -5.72 -13.43
C GLY A 207 6.07 -5.14 -13.48
N ASP A 208 5.85 -3.92 -12.97
CA ASP A 208 4.53 -3.26 -12.96
C ASP A 208 4.45 -2.12 -13.98
N GLN A 209 3.32 -1.98 -14.66
CA GLN A 209 3.07 -0.88 -15.61
C GLN A 209 2.86 0.46 -14.90
N PRO A 210 3.30 1.58 -15.49
CA PRO A 210 3.03 2.92 -14.96
C PRO A 210 1.60 3.37 -15.27
N SER A 211 1.04 4.28 -14.46
CA SER A 211 -0.23 4.95 -14.75
C SER A 211 0.04 6.24 -15.54
N ILE A 212 -0.44 6.30 -16.79
CA ILE A 212 -0.20 7.43 -17.70
C ILE A 212 -1.43 8.32 -17.81
N GLY A 213 -2.62 7.75 -18.05
CA GLY A 213 -3.85 8.52 -18.25
C GLY A 213 -4.15 9.43 -17.06
N LEU A 214 -4.07 8.87 -15.85
CA LEU A 214 -4.39 9.60 -14.62
C LEU A 214 -3.47 10.82 -14.41
N ALA A 215 -2.22 10.74 -14.87
CA ALA A 215 -1.30 11.89 -14.79
C ALA A 215 -1.73 13.02 -15.73
N GLN A 216 -2.16 12.66 -16.95
CA GLN A 216 -2.67 13.62 -17.92
C GLN A 216 -3.96 14.29 -17.41
N THR A 217 -4.82 13.55 -16.72
CA THR A 217 -6.03 14.10 -16.09
C THR A 217 -5.70 15.16 -15.05
N LEU A 218 -4.71 14.91 -14.18
CA LEU A 218 -4.26 15.89 -13.19
C LEU A 218 -3.65 17.14 -13.85
N GLU A 219 -2.88 16.98 -14.92
CA GLU A 219 -2.33 18.11 -15.69
C GLU A 219 -3.46 18.94 -16.34
N LYS A 220 -4.47 18.29 -16.93
CA LYS A 220 -5.66 18.96 -17.51
C LYS A 220 -6.48 19.74 -16.47
N LEU A 221 -6.52 19.24 -15.23
CA LEU A 221 -7.14 19.91 -14.08
C LEU A 221 -6.32 21.11 -13.57
N GLY A 222 -5.13 21.37 -14.14
CA GLY A 222 -4.27 22.49 -13.75
C GLY A 222 -3.34 22.19 -12.56
N PHE A 223 -3.20 20.93 -12.14
CA PHE A 223 -2.22 20.56 -11.12
C PHE A 223 -0.80 20.61 -11.68
N VAL A 224 0.13 21.16 -10.90
CA VAL A 224 1.56 21.15 -11.22
C VAL A 224 2.13 19.76 -10.91
N VAL A 225 2.54 19.03 -11.95
CA VAL A 225 3.14 17.70 -11.82
C VAL A 225 4.67 17.79 -11.90
N GLY A 226 5.34 17.46 -10.79
CA GLY A 226 6.80 17.36 -10.71
C GLY A 226 7.30 15.91 -10.80
N ARG A 227 8.61 15.72 -10.94
CA ARG A 227 9.26 14.39 -10.87
C ARG A 227 10.20 14.31 -9.67
N LEU A 228 10.03 13.25 -8.88
CA LEU A 228 10.95 12.89 -7.80
C LEU A 228 11.68 11.60 -8.17
N LYS A 229 12.94 11.49 -7.76
CA LYS A 229 13.76 10.29 -7.95
C LYS A 229 14.16 9.71 -6.60
N THR A 230 13.98 8.41 -6.44
CA THR A 230 14.46 7.67 -5.27
C THR A 230 15.23 6.44 -5.73
N GLY A 231 16.21 6.01 -4.93
CA GLY A 231 16.99 4.80 -5.18
C GLY A 231 16.67 3.70 -4.19
N THR A 232 16.86 2.45 -4.60
CA THR A 232 16.88 1.30 -3.68
C THR A 232 18.20 0.55 -3.86
N PRO A 233 18.84 0.09 -2.77
CA PRO A 233 20.07 -0.68 -2.90
C PRO A 233 19.79 -2.04 -3.58
N PRO A 234 20.80 -2.67 -4.19
CA PRO A 234 20.66 -4.04 -4.70
C PRO A 234 20.30 -5.01 -3.57
N ARG A 235 19.68 -6.14 -3.94
CA ARG A 235 19.42 -7.24 -3.01
C ARG A 235 20.55 -8.26 -3.17
N ILE A 236 21.21 -8.60 -2.07
CA ILE A 236 22.37 -9.48 -2.04
C ILE A 236 21.95 -10.83 -1.45
N ALA A 237 22.42 -11.94 -2.02
CA ALA A 237 22.19 -13.27 -1.47
C ALA A 237 22.85 -13.38 -0.08
N LYS A 238 22.15 -13.98 0.89
CA LYS A 238 22.66 -14.06 2.26
C LYS A 238 23.92 -14.93 2.33
N GLU A 239 23.93 -16.00 1.55
CA GLU A 239 24.96 -17.02 1.49
C GLU A 239 26.27 -16.48 0.89
N SER A 240 26.21 -15.38 0.13
CA SER A 240 27.40 -14.74 -0.45
C SER A 240 28.09 -13.75 0.50
N ILE A 241 27.61 -13.61 1.74
CA ILE A 241 28.14 -12.65 2.72
C ILE A 241 28.91 -13.38 3.81
N ASN A 242 30.18 -13.02 4.00
CA ASN A 242 30.94 -13.46 5.16
C ASN A 242 30.55 -12.63 6.40
N PHE A 243 29.68 -13.17 7.25
CA PHE A 243 29.24 -12.49 8.47
C PHE A 243 30.27 -12.50 9.62
N SER A 244 31.30 -13.35 9.57
CA SER A 244 32.24 -13.48 10.70
C SER A 244 33.11 -12.25 10.92
N ILE A 245 33.30 -11.45 9.87
CA ILE A 245 34.08 -10.20 9.90
C ILE A 245 33.22 -8.97 10.23
N LEU A 246 31.91 -9.13 10.44
CA LEU A 246 30.97 -8.02 10.63
C LEU A 246 30.52 -7.89 12.09
N ASN A 247 30.32 -6.65 12.54
CA ASN A 247 29.81 -6.37 13.87
C ASN A 247 28.28 -6.56 13.94
N LYS A 248 27.84 -7.57 14.68
CA LYS A 248 26.41 -7.82 14.93
C LYS A 248 25.80 -6.73 15.82
N GLN A 249 24.63 -6.23 15.44
CA GLN A 249 23.83 -5.31 16.25
C GLN A 249 22.65 -6.05 16.88
N THR A 250 22.60 -6.12 18.20
CA THR A 250 21.51 -6.77 18.96
C THR A 250 20.32 -5.85 19.17
N PRO A 251 19.12 -6.39 19.37
CA PRO A 251 17.94 -5.61 19.75
C PRO A 251 18.06 -5.12 21.20
N ASP A 252 17.23 -4.13 21.57
CA ASP A 252 17.11 -3.70 22.95
C ASP A 252 16.41 -4.79 23.80
N ASN A 253 16.83 -4.95 25.07
CA ASN A 253 16.23 -5.89 26.03
C ASN A 253 16.04 -5.21 27.40
N PRO A 254 14.81 -5.04 27.91
CA PRO A 254 13.53 -5.30 27.25
C PRO A 254 13.28 -4.31 26.10
N SER A 255 12.48 -4.73 25.10
CA SER A 255 12.10 -3.84 24.00
C SER A 255 11.05 -2.83 24.46
N ILE A 256 11.43 -1.56 24.59
CA ILE A 256 10.53 -0.44 24.95
C ILE A 256 9.78 0.14 23.74
N THR A 257 9.63 -0.66 22.68
CA THR A 257 9.28 -0.20 21.32
C THR A 257 8.03 -0.87 20.76
N ARG A 258 7.48 -1.86 21.47
CA ARG A 258 6.13 -2.39 21.30
C ARG A 258 5.18 -1.50 22.08
#